data_AF-A0AAP7C7C5-F1
#
_entry.id   AF-A0AAP7C7C5-F1
#
_cell.length_a   1.000
_cell.length_b   1.000
_cell.length_c   1.000
_cell.angle_alpha   90.00
_cell.angle_beta   90.00
_cell.angle_gamma   90.00
#
_symmetry.space_group_name_H-M   'P 1'
#
loop_
_entity.id
_entity.type
_entity.pdbx_description
1 polymer ?
#
loop_
_entity_poly.entity_id
_entity_poly.type
_entity_poly.pdbx_seq_one_letter_code
_entity_poly.pdbx_strand_id
1 'polypeptide(L)'
;MDDVKYINQETHQGLLKRSQVAEGDLLIKITGVGRMAVASIAPEGFVGNINQHIVVIKTSDKKLSEGIAAYLNTDIGEKLASKRATGGTRPALDYKALLSIPILLDSKILALSKKAYQQKQQKEQ
;
A
#
# COMPACT_ATOMS: atom_id res chain seq x y z
N MET A 1 -3.71 -26.22 11.25
CA MET A 1 -4.07 -24.95 10.57
C MET A 1 -5.37 -25.21 9.81
N ASP A 2 -6.41 -25.67 10.50
CA ASP A 2 -7.48 -26.46 9.88
C ASP A 2 -8.77 -25.66 9.64
N ASP A 3 -8.74 -24.35 9.91
CA ASP A 3 -9.89 -23.44 9.79
C ASP A 3 -9.62 -22.25 8.85
N VAL A 4 -8.71 -22.44 7.89
CA VAL A 4 -8.41 -21.42 6.89
C VAL A 4 -9.27 -21.67 5.65
N LYS A 5 -10.19 -20.75 5.35
CA LYS A 5 -10.98 -20.82 4.12
C LYS A 5 -10.12 -20.40 2.93
N TYR A 6 -9.84 -21.36 2.04
CA TYR A 6 -9.14 -21.10 0.79
C TYR A 6 -10.09 -20.52 -0.27
N ILE A 7 -9.59 -19.55 -1.02
CA ILE A 7 -10.23 -19.09 -2.25
C ILE A 7 -9.86 -20.09 -3.34
N ASN A 8 -10.84 -20.76 -3.94
CA ASN A 8 -10.59 -21.69 -5.03
C ASN A 8 -10.11 -20.95 -6.29
N GLN A 9 -9.45 -21.68 -7.19
CA GLN A 9 -8.83 -21.10 -8.39
C GLN A 9 -9.86 -20.43 -9.31
N GLU A 10 -11.07 -21.00 -9.41
CA GLU A 10 -12.17 -20.43 -10.19
C GLU A 10 -12.59 -19.04 -9.67
N THR A 11 -12.75 -18.88 -8.35
CA THR A 11 -13.09 -17.61 -7.71
C THR A 11 -11.96 -16.59 -7.87
N HIS A 12 -10.71 -17.04 -7.70
CA HIS A 12 -9.53 -16.21 -7.86
C HIS A 12 -9.39 -15.67 -9.30
N GLN A 13 -9.59 -16.52 -10.30
CA GLN A 13 -9.44 -16.20 -11.73
C GLN A 13 -10.69 -15.52 -12.34
N GLY A 14 -11.87 -15.74 -11.73
CA GLY A 14 -13.15 -15.17 -12.14
C GLY A 14 -13.51 -13.94 -11.31
N LEU A 15 -14.33 -14.14 -10.28
CA LEU A 15 -14.96 -13.07 -9.48
C LEU A 15 -13.95 -12.06 -8.92
N LEU A 16 -12.79 -12.54 -8.47
CA LEU A 16 -11.78 -11.73 -7.78
C LEU A 16 -10.65 -11.27 -8.71
N LYS A 17 -10.78 -11.43 -10.03
CA LYS A 17 -9.73 -11.06 -11.00
C LYS A 17 -9.22 -9.62 -10.83
N ARG A 18 -10.13 -8.68 -10.55
CA ARG A 18 -9.81 -7.25 -10.35
C ARG A 18 -9.07 -6.93 -9.05
N SER A 19 -9.08 -7.83 -8.07
CA SER A 19 -8.39 -7.64 -6.79
C SER A 19 -7.07 -8.37 -6.73
N GLN A 20 -6.64 -9.02 -7.81
CA GLN A 20 -5.40 -9.79 -7.86
C GLN A 20 -4.18 -8.90 -7.62
N VAL A 21 -3.25 -9.46 -6.87
CA VAL A 21 -1.97 -8.86 -6.53
C VAL A 21 -0.88 -9.84 -6.94
N ALA A 22 0.18 -9.29 -7.52
CA ALA A 22 1.41 -9.98 -7.81
C ALA A 22 2.57 -9.28 -7.10
N GLU A 23 3.70 -9.96 -7.03
CA GLU A 23 4.97 -9.38 -6.58
C GLU A 23 5.21 -7.97 -7.16
N GLY A 24 5.73 -7.07 -6.31
CA GLY A 24 6.16 -5.73 -6.73
C GLY A 24 5.01 -4.72 -6.88
N ASP A 25 3.77 -5.18 -6.81
CA ASP A 25 2.61 -4.30 -6.76
C ASP A 25 2.65 -3.36 -5.55
N LEU A 26 2.23 -2.13 -5.78
CA LEU A 26 2.03 -1.14 -4.73
C LEU A 26 0.65 -1.32 -4.11
N LEU A 27 0.61 -1.53 -2.79
CA LEU A 27 -0.60 -1.66 -1.99
C LEU A 27 -0.78 -0.39 -1.15
N ILE A 28 -1.98 0.18 -1.15
CA ILE A 28 -2.29 1.40 -0.38
C ILE A 28 -3.56 1.20 0.43
N LYS A 29 -3.50 1.46 1.73
CA LYS A 29 -4.68 1.51 2.60
C LYS A 29 -5.50 2.76 2.31
N ILE A 30 -6.76 2.58 1.89
CA ILE A 30 -7.67 3.68 1.55
C ILE A 30 -8.77 3.92 2.58
N THR A 31 -8.98 3.02 3.54
CA THR A 31 -10.01 3.21 4.58
C THR A 31 -9.55 2.70 5.93
N GLY A 32 -10.19 3.18 7.00
CA GLY A 32 -9.94 2.74 8.37
C GLY A 32 -9.36 3.83 9.24
N VAL A 33 -9.30 3.57 10.55
CA VAL A 33 -8.83 4.53 11.55
C VAL A 33 -7.30 4.63 11.53
N GLY A 34 -6.77 5.78 11.94
CA GLY A 34 -5.33 6.05 12.02
C GLY A 34 -4.76 6.62 10.73
N ARG A 35 -3.45 6.43 10.52
CA ARG A 35 -2.72 6.99 9.36
C ARG A 35 -3.38 6.60 8.04
N MET A 36 -3.61 7.57 7.16
CA MET A 36 -4.13 7.34 5.81
C MET A 36 -3.02 7.04 4.81
N ALA A 37 -3.38 6.40 3.69
CA ALA A 37 -2.47 6.06 2.59
C ALA A 37 -1.20 5.29 3.00
N VAL A 38 -1.28 4.49 4.06
CA VAL A 38 -0.19 3.57 4.42
C VAL A 38 0.07 2.64 3.24
N ALA A 39 1.33 2.61 2.80
CA ALA A 39 1.73 1.97 1.56
C ALA A 39 2.74 0.83 1.80
N SER A 40 2.62 -0.24 1.04
CA SER A 40 3.54 -1.38 1.08
C SER A 40 3.72 -2.00 -0.30
N ILE A 41 4.76 -2.82 -0.44
CA ILE A 41 5.06 -3.55 -1.68
C ILE A 41 4.73 -5.02 -1.46
N ALA A 42 4.05 -5.63 -2.41
CA ALA A 42 3.83 -7.07 -2.41
C ALA A 42 5.20 -7.80 -2.47
N PRO A 43 5.47 -8.75 -1.55
CA PRO A 43 6.77 -9.39 -1.46
C PRO A 43 7.07 -10.27 -2.67
N GLU A 44 8.33 -10.71 -2.75
CA GLU A 44 8.79 -11.61 -3.81
C GLU A 44 7.99 -12.92 -3.82
N GLY A 45 7.59 -13.37 -5.00
CA GLY A 45 6.76 -14.56 -5.20
C GLY A 45 5.31 -14.43 -4.73
N PHE A 46 4.84 -13.25 -4.31
CA PHE A 46 3.47 -13.10 -3.81
C PHE A 46 2.43 -13.24 -4.93
N VAL A 47 1.39 -14.04 -4.66
CA VAL A 47 0.18 -14.13 -5.46
C VAL A 47 -1.02 -14.14 -4.52
N GLY A 48 -1.97 -13.25 -4.73
CA GLY A 48 -3.15 -13.19 -3.86
C GLY A 48 -4.19 -12.19 -4.34
N ASN A 49 -5.11 -11.84 -3.44
CA ASN A 49 -6.13 -10.83 -3.67
C ASN A 49 -6.17 -9.84 -2.51
N ILE A 50 -6.52 -8.59 -2.81
CA ILE A 50 -6.86 -7.59 -1.78
C ILE A 50 -8.34 -7.61 -1.41
N ASN A 51 -8.62 -7.10 -0.21
CA ASN A 51 -9.97 -6.73 0.20
C ASN A 51 -10.28 -5.26 -0.17
N GLN A 52 -11.51 -4.83 0.12
CA GLN A 52 -12.02 -3.49 -0.20
C GLN A 52 -11.34 -2.31 0.53
N HIS A 53 -10.48 -2.57 1.53
CA HIS A 53 -9.81 -1.52 2.29
C HIS A 53 -8.45 -1.14 1.71
N ILE A 54 -7.99 -1.89 0.72
CA ILE A 54 -6.72 -1.71 0.04
C ILE A 54 -6.98 -1.41 -1.44
N VAL A 55 -6.10 -0.63 -2.05
CA VAL A 55 -5.99 -0.44 -3.49
C VAL A 55 -4.66 -0.98 -3.96
N VAL A 56 -4.67 -1.64 -5.12
CA VAL A 56 -3.48 -2.04 -5.85
C VAL A 56 -3.20 -1.01 -6.93
N ILE A 57 -1.99 -0.46 -6.95
CA ILE A 57 -1.50 0.39 -8.03
C ILE A 57 -0.45 -0.40 -8.80
N LYS A 58 -0.70 -0.55 -10.10
CA LYS A 58 0.24 -1.13 -11.06
C LYS A 58 1.13 0.00 -11.60
N THR A 59 2.41 -0.03 -11.25
CA THR A 59 3.43 0.92 -11.73
C THR A 59 4.23 0.29 -12.89
N SER A 60 5.11 1.07 -13.51
CA SER A 60 6.01 0.57 -14.55
C SER A 60 6.99 -0.49 -14.04
N ASP A 61 7.41 -0.37 -12.78
CA ASP A 61 8.42 -1.21 -12.16
C ASP A 61 8.40 -1.12 -10.63
N LYS A 62 9.01 -2.12 -9.98
CA LYS A 62 9.10 -2.23 -8.52
C LYS A 62 9.81 -1.04 -7.87
N LYS A 63 10.80 -0.44 -8.52
CA LYS A 63 11.56 0.69 -7.96
C LYS A 63 10.68 1.94 -7.86
N LEU A 64 9.82 2.18 -8.85
CA LEU A 64 8.81 3.22 -8.80
C LEU A 64 7.80 2.94 -7.68
N SER A 65 7.30 1.71 -7.55
CA SER A 65 6.43 1.32 -6.43
C SER A 65 7.08 1.65 -5.08
N GLU A 66 8.34 1.25 -4.88
CA GLU A 66 9.10 1.52 -3.66
C GLU A 66 9.25 3.02 -3.39
N GLY A 67 9.54 3.82 -4.41
CA GLY A 67 9.65 5.27 -4.29
C GLY A 67 8.35 5.94 -3.84
N ILE A 68 7.23 5.55 -4.46
CA ILE A 68 5.90 6.06 -4.09
C ILE A 68 5.55 5.63 -2.66
N ALA A 69 5.78 4.36 -2.31
CA ALA A 69 5.51 3.86 -0.96
C ALA A 69 6.35 4.60 0.10
N ALA A 70 7.63 4.84 -0.17
CA ALA A 70 8.50 5.58 0.73
C ALA A 70 8.00 7.00 0.97
N TYR A 71 7.55 7.71 -0.07
CA TYR A 71 6.99 9.05 0.05
C TYR A 71 5.67 9.06 0.84
N LEU A 72 4.72 8.19 0.49
CA LEU A 72 3.40 8.13 1.15
C LEU A 72 3.50 7.79 2.64
N ASN A 73 4.49 6.98 3.02
CA ASN A 73 4.72 6.62 4.41
C ASN A 73 5.42 7.72 5.24
N THR A 74 5.85 8.83 4.63
CA THR A 74 6.30 10.00 5.39
C THR A 74 5.15 10.69 6.10
N ASP A 75 5.45 11.54 7.09
CA ASP A 75 4.44 12.37 7.74
C ASP A 75 3.84 13.42 6.80
N ILE A 76 4.58 13.84 5.77
CA ILE A 76 4.06 14.75 4.74
C ILE A 76 3.04 14.01 3.87
N GLY A 77 3.40 12.81 3.39
CA GLY A 77 2.51 11.96 2.59
C GLY A 77 1.22 11.62 3.35
N GLU A 78 1.34 11.24 4.62
CA GLU A 78 0.20 10.97 5.50
C GLU A 78 -0.69 12.20 5.68
N LYS A 79 -0.14 13.38 6.00
CA LYS A 79 -0.92 14.61 6.16
C LYS A 79 -1.67 15.00 4.89
N LEU A 80 -1.02 14.84 3.73
CA LEU A 80 -1.64 15.11 2.43
C LEU A 80 -2.79 14.13 2.14
N ALA A 81 -2.65 12.86 2.51
CA ALA A 81 -3.69 11.86 2.38
C ALA A 81 -4.86 12.13 3.34
N SER A 82 -4.57 12.36 4.63
CA SER A 82 -5.56 12.62 5.67
C SER A 82 -6.38 13.87 5.39
N LYS A 83 -5.79 14.94 4.84
CA LYS A 83 -6.52 16.15 4.41
C LYS A 83 -7.52 15.89 3.27
N ARG A 84 -7.27 14.87 2.44
CA ARG A 84 -8.13 14.49 1.31
C ARG A 84 -9.13 13.40 1.66
N ALA A 85 -8.93 12.73 2.79
CA ALA A 85 -9.85 11.71 3.24
C ALA A 85 -11.18 12.35 3.69
N THR A 86 -12.27 11.61 3.50
CA THR A 86 -13.62 11.98 3.90
C THR A 86 -14.15 10.99 4.92
N GLY A 87 -15.24 11.35 5.61
CA GLY A 87 -15.83 10.52 6.66
C GLY A 87 -15.21 10.77 8.04
N GLY A 88 -16.08 10.91 9.06
CA GLY A 88 -15.66 11.28 10.42
C GLY A 88 -15.06 10.11 11.20
N THR A 89 -15.90 9.13 11.57
CA THR A 89 -15.48 8.01 12.43
C THR A 89 -14.67 6.95 11.69
N ARG A 90 -14.86 6.82 10.39
CA ARG A 90 -14.09 5.91 9.53
C ARG A 90 -13.65 6.66 8.26
N PRO A 91 -12.45 7.25 8.29
CA PRO A 91 -11.91 7.96 7.13
C PRO A 91 -11.79 7.05 5.91
N ALA A 92 -12.03 7.62 4.74
CA ALA A 92 -11.95 6.99 3.44
C ALA A 92 -11.28 7.91 2.42
N LEU A 93 -10.42 7.35 1.59
CA LEU A 93 -9.73 8.02 0.50
C LEU A 93 -10.23 7.41 -0.80
N ASP A 94 -11.11 8.12 -1.50
CA ASP A 94 -11.58 7.64 -2.81
C ASP A 94 -10.46 7.70 -3.86
N TYR A 95 -10.72 7.14 -5.05
CA TYR A 95 -9.70 7.06 -6.09
C TYR A 95 -9.26 8.43 -6.61
N LYS A 96 -10.17 9.41 -6.70
CA LYS A 96 -9.81 10.77 -7.15
C LYS A 96 -8.92 11.45 -6.12
N ALA A 97 -9.29 11.35 -4.85
CA ALA A 97 -8.54 11.87 -3.73
C ALA A 97 -7.14 11.24 -3.65
N LEU A 98 -7.04 9.90 -3.73
CA LEU A 98 -5.77 9.19 -3.75
C LEU A 98 -4.85 9.64 -4.91
N LEU A 99 -5.38 9.69 -6.14
CA LEU A 99 -4.61 10.09 -7.32
C LEU A 99 -4.24 11.59 -7.32
N SER A 100 -4.91 12.41 -6.52
CA SER A 100 -4.61 13.85 -6.37
C SER A 100 -3.50 14.16 -5.36
N ILE A 101 -2.95 13.15 -4.68
CA ILE A 101 -1.82 13.35 -3.77
C ILE A 101 -0.57 13.62 -4.62
N PRO A 102 0.07 14.80 -4.48
CA PRO A 102 1.32 15.06 -5.19
C PRO A 102 2.40 14.12 -4.64
N ILE A 103 3.11 13.43 -5.53
CA ILE A 103 4.21 12.53 -5.16
C ILE A 103 5.52 13.18 -5.54
N LEU A 104 6.40 13.35 -4.56
CA LEU A 104 7.78 13.76 -4.80
C LEU A 104 8.66 12.52 -4.88
N LEU A 105 9.09 12.18 -6.09
CA LEU A 105 10.00 11.07 -6.34
C LEU A 105 11.44 11.53 -6.18
N ASP A 106 11.98 11.37 -4.97
CA ASP A 106 13.41 11.56 -4.69
C ASP A 106 14.01 10.27 -4.13
N SER A 107 15.03 9.76 -4.82
CA SER A 107 15.82 8.59 -4.41
C SER A 107 16.35 8.66 -2.97
N LYS A 108 16.59 9.86 -2.45
CA LYS A 108 17.03 10.08 -1.07
C LYS A 108 15.97 9.65 -0.06
N ILE A 109 14.69 9.87 -0.34
CA ILE A 109 13.58 9.48 0.55
C ILE A 109 13.57 7.95 0.71
N LEU A 110 13.69 7.22 -0.40
CA LEU A 110 13.75 5.77 -0.38
C LEU A 110 14.99 5.26 0.38
N ALA A 111 16.17 5.84 0.12
CA ALA A 111 17.41 5.45 0.78
C ALA A 111 17.35 5.69 2.30
N LEU A 112 16.83 6.85 2.73
CA LEU A 112 16.67 7.20 4.15
C LEU A 112 15.64 6.29 4.83
N SER A 113 14.51 6.00 4.17
CA SER A 113 13.48 5.10 4.67
C SER A 113 14.02 3.69 4.91
N LYS A 114 14.77 3.14 3.94
CA LYS A 114 15.44 1.84 4.07
C LYS A 114 16.43 1.81 5.24
N LYS A 115 17.27 2.85 5.37
CA LYS A 115 18.23 2.97 6.47
C LYS A 115 17.52 3.03 7.83
N ALA A 116 16.47 3.82 7.96
CA ALA A 116 15.69 3.93 9.20
C ALA A 116 15.05 2.58 9.59
N TYR A 117 14.52 1.84 8.61
CA TYR A 117 13.95 0.52 8.84
C TYR A 117 15.00 -0.50 9.32
N GLN A 118 16.19 -0.53 8.70
CA GLN A 118 17.29 -1.39 9.13
C GLN A 118 17.76 -1.08 10.56
N GLN A 119 17.90 0.21 10.90
CA GLN A 119 18.27 0.63 12.26
C GLN A 119 17.23 0.21 13.30
N LYS A 120 15.94 0.24 12.94
CA LYS A 120 14.87 -0.26 13.80
C LYS A 120 15.03 -1.75 14.06
N GLN A 121 15.22 -2.56 13.01
CA GLN A 121 15.41 -4.01 13.14
C GLN A 121 16.61 -4.37 14.01
N GLN A 122 17.72 -3.63 13.91
CA GLN A 122 18.91 -3.84 14.73
C GLN A 122 18.70 -3.56 16.21
N LYS A 123 17.75 -2.68 16.57
CA LYS A 123 17.41 -2.35 17.96
C LYS A 123 16.40 -3.31 18.58
N GLU A 124 15.67 -4.04 17.73
CA GLU A 124 14.67 -5.03 18.14
C GLU A 124 15.26 -6.44 18.29
N GLN A 125 16.55 -6.62 17.93
CA GLN A 125 17.36 -7.82 18.21
C GLN A 125 18.16 -7.62 19.49
#